data_AF-U2EDW8-F1
#
_entry.id   AF-U2EDW8-F1
#
_cell.length_a   1.000
_cell.length_b   1.000
_cell.length_c   1.000
_cell.angle_alpha   90.00
_cell.angle_beta   90.00
_cell.angle_gamma   90.00
#
_symmetry.space_group_name_H-M   'P 1'
#
loop_
_entity.id
_entity.type
_entity.pdbx_description
1 polymer ?
#
loop_
_entity_poly.entity_id
_entity_poly.type
_entity_poly.pdbx_seq_one_letter_code
_entity_poly.pdbx_strand_id
1 'polypeptide(L)'
;MSIFVEKLFLLIYYYKKVKLMDKEASFIIMKNKTFRIIVLLIILIAGAACIVIGQTLLNSNKTYKPSENDLKNESTSKNADNSSQNLNLEEKLSQTANANISQNEMKAIAQNSELNSYVLKVIQVYKGEKYPYLLNNDYNHYNGVTENIAYKGSTIAKANPDGSKSSHCVGLTFEVFFKAMKERNKEAGLAIDNFNNMSIDNMKDFMITWFAAQGKPKLEGDQLAGAIVKYGLGTQIKKLEDAKAGDFIDFSRAKSGHTAVFINWIKDDRGNIVGFKYWSTQESTNGIAYKVEYFSDNINENFKGAVNRNQLYIGRVGAIINYKSF
;
A
#
# COMPACT_ATOMS: atom_id res chain seq x y z
N MET A 1 11.70 -34.96 -22.88
CA MET A 1 11.34 -33.55 -22.60
C MET A 1 12.25 -32.66 -23.44
N SER A 2 11.72 -31.97 -24.43
CA SER A 2 11.72 -32.44 -25.83
C SER A 2 12.25 -31.28 -26.69
N ILE A 3 12.81 -31.58 -27.86
CA ILE A 3 13.21 -30.66 -28.96
C ILE A 3 12.21 -29.49 -29.17
N PHE A 4 10.95 -29.69 -28.76
CA PHE A 4 9.89 -28.69 -28.74
C PHE A 4 10.16 -27.45 -27.87
N VAL A 5 10.74 -27.61 -26.67
CA VAL A 5 11.01 -26.49 -25.74
C VAL A 5 12.12 -25.60 -26.29
N GLU A 6 13.16 -26.20 -26.88
CA GLU A 6 14.27 -25.49 -27.49
C GLU A 6 13.83 -24.70 -28.74
N LYS A 7 12.96 -25.29 -29.57
CA LYS A 7 12.36 -24.60 -30.73
C LYS A 7 11.42 -23.47 -30.33
N LEU A 8 10.69 -23.61 -29.22
CA LEU A 8 9.84 -22.54 -28.68
C LEU A 8 10.67 -21.35 -28.17
N PHE A 9 11.80 -21.60 -27.51
CA PHE A 9 12.73 -20.56 -27.08
C PHE A 9 13.34 -19.81 -28.27
N LEU A 10 13.75 -20.51 -29.32
CA LEU A 10 14.25 -19.90 -30.56
C LEU A 10 13.17 -19.03 -31.24
N LEU A 11 11.92 -19.46 -31.23
CA LEU A 11 10.80 -18.70 -31.79
C LEU A 11 10.53 -17.41 -31.00
N ILE A 12 10.52 -17.49 -29.66
CA ILE A 12 10.33 -16.32 -28.78
C ILE A 12 11.50 -15.34 -28.92
N TYR A 13 12.73 -15.86 -29.03
CA TYR A 13 13.93 -15.05 -29.25
C TYR A 13 13.86 -14.30 -30.58
N TYR A 14 13.49 -14.97 -31.67
CA TYR A 14 13.30 -14.32 -32.98
C TYR A 14 12.18 -13.28 -32.95
N TYR A 15 11.07 -13.55 -32.27
CA TYR A 15 9.95 -12.60 -32.17
C TYR A 15 10.33 -11.32 -31.42
N LYS A 16 11.11 -11.43 -30.33
CA LYS A 16 11.65 -10.27 -29.62
C LYS A 16 12.64 -9.47 -30.46
N LYS A 17 13.48 -10.15 -31.24
CA LYS A 17 14.47 -9.50 -32.12
C LYS A 17 13.80 -8.73 -33.27
N VAL A 18 12.73 -9.27 -33.85
CA VAL A 18 11.93 -8.58 -34.89
C VAL A 18 11.21 -7.35 -34.34
N LYS A 19 10.73 -7.39 -33.09
CA LYS A 19 10.07 -6.25 -32.44
C LYS A 19 11.03 -5.07 -32.11
N LEU A 20 12.34 -5.32 -32.13
CA LEU A 20 13.39 -4.33 -31.89
C LEU A 20 13.99 -3.75 -33.19
N MET A 21 13.59 -4.24 -34.36
CA MET A 21 14.03 -3.70 -35.64
C MET A 21 13.08 -2.61 -36.14
N ASP A 22 13.65 -1.64 -36.86
CA ASP A 22 12.99 -0.45 -37.39
C ASP A 22 11.68 -0.76 -38.13
N LYS A 23 10.71 0.16 -38.05
CA LYS A 23 9.31 -0.05 -38.49
C LYS A 23 9.19 -0.44 -39.98
N GLU A 24 10.17 -0.11 -40.80
CA GLU A 24 10.18 -0.47 -42.23
C GLU A 24 10.57 -1.93 -42.48
N ALA A 25 11.43 -2.54 -41.66
CA ALA A 25 11.87 -3.93 -41.84
C ALA A 25 10.79 -4.95 -41.44
N SER A 26 9.98 -4.62 -40.43
CA SER A 26 8.86 -5.45 -39.97
C SER A 26 7.72 -5.54 -41.00
N PHE A 27 7.58 -4.52 -41.87
CA PHE A 27 6.57 -4.49 -42.92
C PHE A 27 6.86 -5.44 -44.09
N ILE A 28 8.14 -5.65 -44.43
CA ILE A 28 8.57 -6.54 -45.52
C ILE A 28 8.38 -8.02 -45.15
N ILE A 29 8.67 -8.39 -43.90
CA ILE A 29 8.54 -9.78 -43.41
C ILE A 29 7.07 -10.23 -43.38
N MET A 30 6.13 -9.30 -43.10
CA MET A 30 4.70 -9.61 -43.06
C MET A 30 4.05 -9.84 -44.43
N LYS A 31 4.70 -9.53 -45.56
CA LYS A 31 4.15 -9.79 -46.92
C LYS A 31 4.50 -11.18 -47.47
N ASN A 32 5.39 -11.93 -46.82
CA ASN A 32 5.76 -13.26 -47.29
C ASN A 32 4.64 -14.28 -47.00
N LYS A 33 3.99 -14.75 -48.07
CA LYS A 33 2.86 -15.70 -48.02
C LYS A 33 3.24 -17.01 -47.31
N THR A 34 4.48 -17.47 -47.46
CA THR A 34 5.00 -18.67 -46.82
C THR A 34 5.12 -18.51 -45.31
N PHE A 35 5.54 -17.34 -44.83
CA PHE A 35 5.66 -17.06 -43.39
C PHE A 35 4.28 -17.03 -42.71
N ARG A 36 3.27 -16.44 -43.36
CA ARG A 36 1.89 -16.42 -42.84
C ARG A 36 1.29 -17.83 -42.70
N ILE A 37 1.57 -18.71 -43.67
CA ILE A 37 1.11 -20.10 -43.63
C ILE A 37 1.77 -20.86 -42.47
N ILE A 38 3.08 -20.65 -42.23
CA ILE A 38 3.79 -21.30 -41.12
C ILE A 38 3.23 -20.85 -39.76
N VAL A 39 2.97 -19.55 -39.57
CA VAL A 39 2.39 -19.03 -38.32
C VAL A 39 0.99 -19.60 -38.08
N LEU A 40 0.15 -19.70 -39.12
CA LEU A 40 -1.20 -20.28 -39.01
C LEU A 40 -1.15 -21.78 -38.66
N LEU A 41 -0.23 -22.54 -39.24
CA LEU A 41 -0.01 -23.94 -38.90
C LEU A 41 0.43 -24.13 -37.45
N ILE A 42 1.32 -23.27 -36.93
CA ILE A 42 1.75 -23.32 -35.52
C ILE A 42 0.58 -23.03 -34.57
N ILE A 43 -0.28 -22.05 -34.89
CA ILE A 43 -1.46 -21.72 -34.09
C ILE A 43 -2.47 -22.88 -34.09
N LEU A 44 -2.69 -23.52 -35.24
CA LEU A 44 -3.58 -24.69 -35.36
C LEU A 44 -3.08 -25.88 -34.53
N ILE A 45 -1.78 -26.16 -34.56
CA ILE A 45 -1.18 -27.26 -33.78
C ILE A 45 -1.24 -26.96 -32.28
N ALA A 46 -1.00 -25.71 -31.87
CA ALA A 46 -1.12 -25.29 -30.47
C ALA A 46 -2.57 -25.38 -29.96
N GLY A 47 -3.55 -24.99 -30.77
CA GLY A 47 -4.97 -25.10 -30.45
C GLY A 47 -5.43 -26.55 -30.24
N ALA A 48 -4.98 -27.47 -31.10
CA ALA A 48 -5.30 -28.89 -30.96
C ALA A 48 -4.70 -29.51 -29.69
N ALA A 49 -3.48 -29.11 -29.28
CA ALA A 49 -2.85 -29.57 -28.05
C ALA A 49 -3.61 -29.09 -26.78
N CYS A 50 -4.18 -27.89 -26.79
CA CYS A 50 -4.98 -27.38 -25.67
C CYS A 50 -6.31 -28.14 -25.48
N ILE A 51 -6.94 -28.61 -26.56
CA ILE A 51 -8.19 -29.38 -26.49
C ILE A 51 -7.94 -30.75 -25.86
N VAL A 52 -6.83 -31.40 -26.21
CA VAL A 52 -6.47 -32.72 -25.65
C VAL A 52 -6.19 -32.62 -24.14
N ILE A 53 -5.51 -31.57 -23.67
CA ILE A 53 -5.21 -31.36 -22.24
C ILE A 53 -6.47 -31.02 -21.44
N GLY A 54 -7.42 -30.29 -22.04
CA GLY A 54 -8.71 -29.97 -21.41
C GLY A 54 -9.58 -31.21 -21.15
N GLN A 55 -9.54 -32.20 -22.05
CA GLN A 55 -10.30 -33.45 -21.90
C GLN A 55 -9.70 -34.39 -20.83
N THR A 56 -8.38 -34.35 -20.60
CA THR A 56 -7.75 -35.13 -19.53
C THR A 56 -8.03 -34.56 -18.13
N LEU A 57 -8.20 -33.24 -18.01
CA LEU A 57 -8.46 -32.57 -16.73
C LEU A 57 -9.94 -32.67 -16.28
N LEU A 58 -10.87 -32.90 -17.19
CA LEU A 58 -12.29 -33.09 -16.84
C LEU A 58 -12.62 -34.50 -16.32
N ASN A 59 -11.73 -35.48 -16.51
CA ASN A 59 -11.92 -36.86 -16.07
C ASN A 59 -11.36 -37.17 -14.65
N SER A 60 -10.74 -36.21 -13.95
CA SER A 60 -10.16 -36.44 -12.62
C SER A 60 -11.01 -35.98 -11.43
N ASN A 61 -12.16 -35.33 -11.65
CA ASN A 61 -13.05 -34.91 -10.55
C ASN A 61 -14.17 -35.92 -10.30
N LYS A 62 -13.83 -37.03 -9.63
CA LYS A 62 -14.80 -37.84 -8.87
C LYS A 62 -14.76 -37.45 -7.39
N THR A 63 -15.81 -36.73 -6.98
CA THR A 63 -16.50 -36.78 -5.67
C THR A 63 -15.65 -36.86 -4.40
N TYR A 64 -15.50 -35.73 -3.71
CA TYR A 64 -15.36 -35.68 -2.25
C TYR A 64 -16.63 -35.04 -1.66
N LYS A 65 -17.27 -35.75 -0.73
CA LYS A 65 -18.50 -35.39 -0.02
C LYS A 65 -18.10 -35.17 1.44
N PRO A 66 -18.30 -34.01 2.08
CA PRO A 66 -17.94 -33.85 3.49
C PRO A 66 -19.05 -34.43 4.38
N SER A 67 -18.68 -35.24 5.38
CA SER A 67 -19.60 -35.67 6.44
C SER A 67 -19.59 -34.68 7.59
N GLU A 68 -20.78 -34.29 8.05
CA GLU A 68 -21.03 -33.68 9.34
C GLU A 68 -20.71 -34.70 10.45
N ASN A 69 -19.61 -34.46 11.17
CA ASN A 69 -19.38 -34.78 12.59
C ASN A 69 -17.88 -34.66 12.82
N ASP A 70 -17.46 -33.53 13.40
CA ASP A 70 -16.30 -33.44 14.31
C ASP A 70 -16.28 -32.03 14.92
N LEU A 71 -17.33 -31.74 15.69
CA LEU A 71 -17.32 -30.77 16.77
C LEU A 71 -17.20 -31.57 18.07
N LYS A 72 -16.00 -31.60 18.68
CA LYS A 72 -15.72 -31.47 20.12
C LYS A 72 -14.34 -32.02 20.49
N ASN A 73 -13.61 -31.18 21.24
CA ASN A 73 -12.43 -31.46 22.07
C ASN A 73 -11.16 -31.84 21.29
N GLU A 74 -9.99 -31.25 21.54
CA GLU A 74 -9.38 -31.03 22.83
C GLU A 74 -8.32 -29.91 22.79
N SER A 75 -8.17 -29.27 23.93
CA SER A 75 -7.24 -28.21 24.27
C SER A 75 -5.80 -28.70 24.51
N THR A 76 -4.88 -27.73 24.45
CA THR A 76 -3.64 -27.55 25.24
C THR A 76 -2.29 -27.98 24.63
N SER A 77 -1.51 -27.00 24.15
CA SER A 77 -0.09 -26.82 24.54
C SER A 77 0.48 -25.47 24.08
N LYS A 78 0.68 -24.58 25.06
CA LYS A 78 1.77 -23.59 25.28
C LYS A 78 2.55 -23.05 24.07
N ASN A 79 2.40 -21.74 23.81
CA ASN A 79 3.51 -20.79 23.81
C ASN A 79 2.98 -19.36 23.96
N ALA A 80 3.17 -18.82 25.17
CA ALA A 80 2.88 -17.45 25.57
C ALA A 80 4.15 -16.62 25.40
N ASP A 81 4.04 -15.51 24.67
CA ASP A 81 4.60 -14.18 25.01
C ASP A 81 4.69 -13.30 23.74
N ASN A 82 3.61 -12.54 23.51
CA ASN A 82 3.57 -11.23 22.83
C ASN A 82 2.13 -10.79 22.46
N SER A 83 1.11 -11.62 22.73
CA SER A 83 -0.31 -11.26 22.60
C SER A 83 -0.84 -10.41 23.77
N SER A 84 -0.09 -10.33 24.87
CA SER A 84 -0.55 -9.81 26.17
C SER A 84 -0.57 -8.29 26.27
N GLN A 85 0.00 -7.55 25.30
CA GLN A 85 -0.01 -6.09 25.29
C GLN A 85 -1.14 -5.48 24.46
N ASN A 86 -1.69 -6.18 23.46
CA ASN A 86 -2.79 -5.67 22.63
C ASN A 86 -4.18 -6.08 23.15
N LEU A 87 -4.33 -7.25 23.76
CA LEU A 87 -5.59 -7.62 24.43
C LEU A 87 -5.89 -6.68 25.61
N ASN A 88 -4.85 -6.21 26.29
CA ASN A 88 -4.97 -5.35 27.46
C ASN A 88 -5.39 -3.90 27.12
N LEU A 89 -5.28 -3.48 25.85
CA LEU A 89 -5.69 -2.15 25.39
C LEU A 89 -7.15 -2.15 24.91
N GLU A 90 -7.57 -3.18 24.16
CA GLU A 90 -8.98 -3.36 23.79
C GLU A 90 -9.85 -3.66 25.02
N GLU A 91 -9.34 -4.42 26.00
CA GLU A 91 -10.03 -4.67 27.26
C GLU A 91 -10.04 -3.42 28.16
N LYS A 92 -8.98 -2.59 28.15
CA LYS A 92 -9.00 -1.25 28.79
C LYS A 92 -9.98 -0.30 28.13
N LEU A 93 -10.08 -0.28 26.80
CA LEU A 93 -11.00 0.56 26.04
C LEU A 93 -12.46 0.12 26.22
N SER A 94 -12.69 -1.18 26.37
CA SER A 94 -14.01 -1.75 26.67
C SER A 94 -14.44 -1.49 28.11
N GLN A 95 -13.50 -1.47 29.06
CA GLN A 95 -13.74 -1.10 30.46
C GLN A 95 -13.90 0.42 30.66
N THR A 96 -13.42 1.27 29.74
CA THR A 96 -13.62 2.73 29.80
C THR A 96 -14.97 3.20 29.25
N ALA A 97 -15.78 2.32 28.65
CA ALA A 97 -17.12 2.67 28.18
C ALA A 97 -18.10 3.03 29.33
N ASN A 98 -17.73 2.77 30.59
CA ASN A 98 -18.55 3.08 31.78
C ASN A 98 -17.89 4.03 32.79
N ALA A 99 -16.79 4.70 32.43
CA ALA A 99 -16.16 5.71 33.27
C ALA A 99 -16.34 7.10 32.64
N ASN A 100 -16.88 8.05 33.41
CA ASN A 100 -16.89 9.46 33.04
C ASN A 100 -15.43 9.98 33.04
N ILE A 101 -14.68 9.71 31.96
CA ILE A 101 -13.33 10.25 31.78
C ILE A 101 -13.44 11.76 31.72
N SER A 102 -12.68 12.46 32.55
CA SER A 102 -12.68 13.92 32.56
C SER A 102 -12.09 14.47 31.25
N GLN A 103 -12.49 15.69 30.86
CA GLN A 103 -11.91 16.37 29.70
C GLN A 103 -10.38 16.52 29.80
N ASN A 104 -9.85 16.66 31.02
CA ASN A 104 -8.42 16.76 31.27
C ASN A 104 -7.68 15.44 31.01
N GLU A 105 -8.27 14.31 31.39
CA GLU A 105 -7.71 12.99 31.11
C GLU A 105 -7.74 12.69 29.61
N MET A 106 -8.85 12.99 28.91
CA MET A 106 -8.92 12.85 27.44
C MET A 106 -7.84 13.68 26.73
N LYS A 107 -7.66 14.93 27.17
CA LYS A 107 -6.59 15.80 26.66
C LYS A 107 -5.20 15.19 26.89
N ALA A 108 -4.93 14.70 28.09
CA ALA A 108 -3.66 14.06 28.41
C ALA A 108 -3.43 12.81 27.55
N ILE A 109 -4.45 11.95 27.38
CA ILE A 109 -4.38 10.77 26.51
C ILE A 109 -4.03 11.18 25.09
N ALA A 110 -4.73 12.16 24.52
CA ALA A 110 -4.47 12.65 23.16
C ALA A 110 -3.03 13.18 23.00
N GLN A 111 -2.53 13.93 23.99
CA GLN A 111 -1.16 14.45 23.98
C GLN A 111 -0.08 13.37 24.07
N ASN A 112 -0.36 12.27 24.77
CA ASN A 112 0.55 11.14 24.96
C ASN A 112 0.41 10.06 23.87
N SER A 113 -0.62 10.12 23.04
CA SER A 113 -0.88 9.13 22.00
C SER A 113 -0.10 9.37 20.70
N GLU A 114 0.46 8.28 20.15
CA GLU A 114 0.93 8.23 18.76
C GLU A 114 -0.25 8.47 17.80
N LEU A 115 0.01 8.98 16.59
CA LEU A 115 -1.06 9.30 15.65
C LEU A 115 -1.77 8.06 15.08
N ASN A 116 -1.16 6.87 15.20
CA ASN A 116 -1.62 5.61 14.61
C ASN A 116 -3.11 5.31 14.85
N SER A 117 -3.63 5.50 16.07
CA SER A 117 -5.05 5.26 16.37
C SER A 117 -5.98 6.21 15.60
N TYR A 118 -5.60 7.47 15.48
CA TYR A 118 -6.33 8.47 14.70
C TYR A 118 -6.28 8.18 13.20
N VAL A 119 -5.12 7.74 12.69
CA VAL A 119 -4.99 7.28 11.30
C VAL A 119 -5.95 6.13 11.03
N LEU A 120 -5.96 5.12 11.90
CA LEU A 120 -6.85 3.96 11.77
C LEU A 120 -8.34 4.35 11.87
N LYS A 121 -8.69 5.33 12.70
CA LYS A 121 -10.05 5.92 12.78
C LYS A 121 -10.43 6.61 11.47
N VAL A 122 -9.54 7.46 10.93
CA VAL A 122 -9.78 8.23 9.70
C VAL A 122 -9.99 7.32 8.49
N ILE A 123 -9.18 6.26 8.30
CA ILE A 123 -9.35 5.37 7.14
C ILE A 123 -10.71 4.65 7.14
N GLN A 124 -11.38 4.50 8.30
CA GLN A 124 -12.73 3.92 8.36
C GLN A 124 -13.79 4.82 7.71
N VAL A 125 -13.58 6.14 7.69
CA VAL A 125 -14.54 7.10 7.13
C VAL A 125 -14.75 6.89 5.63
N TYR A 126 -13.75 6.35 4.93
CA TYR A 126 -13.84 6.06 3.50
C TYR A 126 -14.56 4.73 3.18
N LYS A 127 -15.04 4.00 4.20
CA LYS A 127 -15.80 2.76 3.97
C LYS A 127 -17.20 3.09 3.45
N GLY A 128 -17.62 2.39 2.40
CA GLY A 128 -18.99 2.45 1.88
C GLY A 128 -19.24 3.54 0.84
N GLU A 129 -18.29 4.45 0.62
CA GLU A 129 -18.32 5.42 -0.49
C GLU A 129 -17.42 4.98 -1.65
N LYS A 130 -17.73 5.46 -2.86
CA LYS A 130 -16.91 5.23 -4.06
C LYS A 130 -15.92 6.38 -4.23
N TYR A 131 -14.63 6.06 -4.14
CA TYR A 131 -13.52 6.99 -4.38
C TYR A 131 -12.68 6.50 -5.56
N PRO A 132 -12.90 7.04 -6.77
CA PRO A 132 -12.16 6.61 -7.94
C PRO A 132 -10.65 6.86 -7.81
N TYR A 133 -9.85 6.06 -8.52
CA TYR A 133 -8.44 6.35 -8.68
C TYR A 133 -8.22 7.28 -9.87
N LEU A 134 -7.44 8.35 -9.68
CA LEU A 134 -6.96 9.22 -10.75
C LEU A 134 -5.54 9.66 -10.47
N LEU A 135 -4.60 9.10 -11.22
CA LEU A 135 -3.22 9.60 -11.28
C LEU A 135 -3.15 10.75 -12.29
N ASN A 136 -2.75 11.92 -11.83
CA ASN A 136 -2.56 13.11 -12.65
C ASN A 136 -1.31 13.84 -12.17
N ASN A 137 -0.60 14.51 -13.08
CA ASN A 137 0.59 15.29 -12.78
C ASN A 137 0.31 16.80 -12.71
N ASP A 138 -0.94 17.23 -12.90
CA ASP A 138 -1.37 18.63 -12.78
C ASP A 138 -1.60 19.04 -11.32
N TYR A 139 -0.51 19.11 -10.57
CA TYR A 139 -0.51 19.50 -9.16
C TYR A 139 -0.91 20.96 -8.91
N ASN A 140 -1.06 21.78 -9.97
CA ASN A 140 -1.58 23.14 -9.86
C ASN A 140 -3.09 23.15 -9.62
N HIS A 141 -3.81 22.13 -10.09
CA HIS A 141 -5.27 22.05 -10.02
C HIS A 141 -5.76 20.89 -9.15
N TYR A 142 -4.98 19.82 -9.00
CA TYR A 142 -5.39 18.64 -8.25
C TYR A 142 -4.18 17.93 -7.63
N ASN A 143 -4.25 17.64 -6.32
CA ASN A 143 -3.13 17.10 -5.55
C ASN A 143 -3.35 15.64 -5.11
N GLY A 144 -4.30 14.92 -5.71
CA GLY A 144 -4.56 13.52 -5.35
C GLY A 144 -5.41 13.32 -4.10
N VAL A 145 -5.99 14.39 -3.57
CA VAL A 145 -6.85 14.41 -2.38
C VAL A 145 -8.33 14.35 -2.78
N THR A 146 -9.16 13.76 -1.94
CA THR A 146 -10.60 13.61 -2.16
C THR A 146 -11.38 14.89 -1.84
N GLU A 147 -10.83 15.76 -0.99
CA GLU A 147 -11.38 17.07 -0.64
C GLU A 147 -10.28 18.12 -0.46
N ASN A 148 -10.63 19.40 -0.61
CA ASN A 148 -9.68 20.49 -0.43
C ASN A 148 -9.14 20.51 1.00
N ILE A 149 -7.83 20.61 1.14
CA ILE A 149 -7.16 20.70 2.43
C ILE A 149 -6.79 22.15 2.70
N ALA A 150 -7.35 22.71 3.78
CA ALA A 150 -7.01 24.03 4.28
C ALA A 150 -6.20 23.93 5.59
N TYR A 151 -5.10 24.68 5.66
CA TYR A 151 -4.22 24.82 6.82
C TYR A 151 -4.03 26.30 7.14
N LYS A 152 -4.37 26.71 8.37
CA LYS A 152 -4.31 28.10 8.84
C LYS A 152 -5.02 29.07 7.88
N GLY A 153 -6.20 28.68 7.41
CA GLY A 153 -7.02 29.47 6.47
C GLY A 153 -6.58 29.45 5.00
N SER A 154 -5.43 28.85 4.68
CA SER A 154 -4.94 28.72 3.29
C SER A 154 -5.20 27.34 2.73
N THR A 155 -5.70 27.25 1.50
CA THR A 155 -5.77 25.96 0.78
C THR A 155 -4.36 25.52 0.39
N ILE A 156 -3.96 24.32 0.83
CA ILE A 156 -2.63 23.73 0.55
C ILE A 156 -2.68 22.55 -0.40
N ALA A 157 -3.81 21.85 -0.48
CA ALA A 157 -4.04 20.76 -1.44
C ALA A 157 -5.46 20.84 -2.01
N LYS A 158 -5.60 20.60 -3.30
CA LYS A 158 -6.85 20.73 -4.05
C LYS A 158 -7.39 19.36 -4.45
N ALA A 159 -8.67 19.14 -4.23
CA ALA A 159 -9.40 18.00 -4.77
C ALA A 159 -9.63 18.16 -6.28
N ASN A 160 -10.06 17.07 -6.92
CA ASN A 160 -10.37 17.10 -8.34
C ASN A 160 -11.51 18.12 -8.62
N PRO A 161 -11.31 19.12 -9.49
CA PRO A 161 -12.31 20.17 -9.75
C PRO A 161 -13.66 19.66 -10.25
N ASP A 162 -13.72 18.46 -10.82
CA ASP A 162 -14.96 17.82 -11.29
C ASP A 162 -15.85 17.27 -10.16
N GLY A 163 -15.40 17.31 -8.90
CA GLY A 163 -16.14 16.80 -7.74
C GLY A 163 -16.18 15.27 -7.62
N SER A 164 -15.43 14.54 -8.44
CA SER A 164 -15.42 13.07 -8.46
C SER A 164 -14.90 12.40 -7.18
N LYS A 165 -14.30 13.18 -6.26
CA LYS A 165 -13.54 12.68 -5.10
C LYS A 165 -12.44 11.68 -5.50
N SER A 166 -11.95 11.77 -6.74
CA SER A 166 -10.86 10.92 -7.20
C SER A 166 -9.59 11.20 -6.39
N SER A 167 -8.78 10.18 -6.19
CA SER A 167 -7.51 10.29 -5.44
C SER A 167 -6.38 9.50 -6.10
N HIS A 168 -5.14 9.82 -5.72
CA HIS A 168 -4.01 8.93 -5.92
C HIS A 168 -3.27 8.73 -4.58
N CYS A 169 -2.44 7.69 -4.51
CA CYS A 169 -1.89 7.15 -3.27
C CYS A 169 -1.24 8.19 -2.36
N VAL A 170 -0.36 9.03 -2.89
CA VAL A 170 0.37 10.01 -2.08
C VAL A 170 -0.49 11.18 -1.57
N GLY A 171 -1.47 11.63 -2.37
CA GLY A 171 -2.42 12.66 -1.95
C GLY A 171 -3.39 12.13 -0.89
N LEU A 172 -3.95 10.94 -1.10
CA LEU A 172 -4.86 10.32 -0.13
C LEU A 172 -4.19 10.09 1.23
N THR A 173 -2.95 9.60 1.24
CA THR A 173 -2.22 9.36 2.49
C THR A 173 -1.86 10.65 3.21
N PHE A 174 -1.55 11.73 2.47
CA PHE A 174 -1.40 13.06 3.04
C PHE A 174 -2.71 13.59 3.64
N GLU A 175 -3.84 13.39 2.97
CA GLU A 175 -5.16 13.74 3.50
C GLU A 175 -5.46 13.00 4.81
N VAL A 176 -5.18 11.70 4.86
CA VAL A 176 -5.35 10.89 6.08
C VAL A 176 -4.46 11.40 7.22
N PHE A 177 -3.19 11.67 6.95
CA PHE A 177 -2.29 12.31 7.92
C PHE A 177 -2.89 13.61 8.45
N PHE A 178 -3.35 14.48 7.54
CA PHE A 178 -3.84 15.80 7.87
C PHE A 178 -5.12 15.75 8.72
N LYS A 179 -6.07 14.90 8.35
CA LYS A 179 -7.31 14.64 9.12
C LYS A 179 -7.01 14.07 10.50
N ALA A 180 -6.11 13.10 10.58
CA ALA A 180 -5.72 12.49 11.85
C ALA A 180 -5.06 13.51 12.79
N MET A 181 -4.18 14.37 12.26
CA MET A 181 -3.55 15.44 13.03
C MET A 181 -4.58 16.44 13.58
N LYS A 182 -5.54 16.87 12.74
CA LYS A 182 -6.62 17.78 13.17
C LYS A 182 -7.47 17.19 14.28
N GLU A 183 -7.86 15.93 14.14
CA GLU A 183 -8.68 15.25 15.14
C GLU A 183 -7.93 15.11 16.47
N ARG A 184 -6.67 14.66 16.45
CA ARG A 184 -5.86 14.56 17.67
C ARG A 184 -5.63 15.92 18.31
N ASN A 185 -5.37 16.96 17.52
CA ASN A 185 -5.18 18.30 18.06
C ASN A 185 -6.44 18.84 18.75
N LYS A 186 -7.62 18.58 18.16
CA LYS A 186 -8.91 18.91 18.76
C LYS A 186 -9.08 18.22 20.11
N GLU A 187 -8.83 16.91 20.18
CA GLU A 187 -8.92 16.13 21.43
C GLU A 187 -7.85 16.55 22.45
N ALA A 188 -6.65 16.95 21.99
CA ALA A 188 -5.56 17.47 22.82
C ALA A 188 -5.75 18.93 23.27
N GLY A 189 -6.89 19.56 22.95
CA GLY A 189 -7.16 20.95 23.31
C GLY A 189 -6.16 21.94 22.70
N LEU A 190 -5.63 21.64 21.51
CA LEU A 190 -4.75 22.49 20.72
C LEU A 190 -5.54 23.13 19.57
N ALA A 191 -5.00 24.19 18.98
CA ALA A 191 -5.52 24.67 17.71
C ALA A 191 -5.44 23.53 16.67
N ILE A 192 -6.54 23.31 15.93
CA ILE A 192 -6.64 22.17 15.01
C ILE A 192 -5.49 22.14 13.99
N ASP A 193 -5.02 23.31 13.55
CA ASP A 193 -3.92 23.49 12.60
C ASP A 193 -2.54 23.70 13.28
N ASN A 194 -2.39 23.34 14.56
CA ASN A 194 -1.07 23.39 15.21
C ASN A 194 -0.30 22.08 14.97
N PHE A 195 0.38 22.00 13.83
CA PHE A 195 1.21 20.84 13.52
C PHE A 195 2.66 21.19 13.88
N ASN A 196 2.99 21.13 15.17
CA ASN A 196 4.30 21.49 15.73
C ASN A 196 4.76 22.91 15.33
N ASN A 197 3.85 23.89 15.43
CA ASN A 197 4.09 25.29 15.08
C ASN A 197 4.50 25.56 13.62
N MET A 198 4.34 24.60 12.69
CA MET A 198 4.63 24.82 11.28
C MET A 198 3.89 26.07 10.74
N SER A 199 4.64 26.95 10.06
CA SER A 199 4.06 28.01 9.21
C SER A 199 3.35 27.39 8.00
N ILE A 200 2.67 28.22 7.21
CA ILE A 200 2.07 27.77 5.94
C ILE A 200 3.17 27.28 4.98
N ASP A 201 4.30 27.98 4.92
CA ASP A 201 5.41 27.60 4.04
C ASP A 201 6.06 26.29 4.49
N ASN A 202 6.22 26.09 5.81
CA ASN A 202 6.66 24.81 6.37
C ASN A 202 5.71 23.66 5.99
N MET A 203 4.40 23.90 6.04
CA MET A 203 3.41 22.88 5.66
C MET A 203 3.43 22.58 4.15
N LYS A 204 3.64 23.58 3.29
CA LYS A 204 3.79 23.38 1.85
C LYS A 204 5.06 22.58 1.54
N ASP A 205 6.18 22.90 2.17
CA ASP A 205 7.42 22.15 2.01
C ASP A 205 7.30 20.72 2.57
N PHE A 206 6.64 20.54 3.73
CA PHE A 206 6.28 19.22 4.25
C PHE A 206 5.48 18.41 3.22
N MET A 207 4.45 19.00 2.61
CA MET A 207 3.63 18.33 1.58
C MET A 207 4.46 17.98 0.34
N ILE A 208 5.30 18.89 -0.17
CA ILE A 208 6.17 18.65 -1.31
C ILE A 208 7.15 17.51 -1.03
N THR A 209 7.73 17.48 0.18
CA THR A 209 8.63 16.41 0.64
C THR A 209 7.87 15.08 0.79
N TRP A 210 6.67 15.10 1.37
CA TRP A 210 5.78 13.94 1.46
C TRP A 210 5.48 13.34 0.09
N PHE A 211 5.31 14.20 -0.92
CA PHE A 211 4.99 13.81 -2.29
C PHE A 211 6.20 13.31 -3.07
N ALA A 212 7.41 13.40 -2.50
CA ALA A 212 8.68 13.22 -3.20
C ALA A 212 8.71 14.01 -4.54
N ALA A 213 8.08 15.19 -4.56
CA ALA A 213 7.85 15.95 -5.79
C ALA A 213 9.14 16.59 -6.36
N GLN A 214 10.24 16.59 -5.58
CA GLN A 214 11.56 17.06 -6.00
C GLN A 214 12.37 16.00 -6.76
N GLY A 215 11.77 14.85 -7.07
CA GLY A 215 12.36 13.77 -7.87
C GLY A 215 12.61 12.51 -7.07
N LYS A 216 13.42 11.59 -7.61
CA LYS A 216 13.84 10.39 -6.87
C LYS A 216 14.45 10.83 -5.55
N PRO A 217 14.06 10.22 -4.40
CA PRO A 217 14.71 10.48 -3.13
C PRO A 217 16.22 10.39 -3.30
N LYS A 218 16.93 11.50 -3.09
CA LYS A 218 18.38 11.56 -3.26
C LYS A 218 19.08 11.00 -2.04
N LEU A 219 18.42 11.04 -0.89
CA LEU A 219 18.88 10.53 0.40
C LEU A 219 17.75 9.85 1.19
N GLU A 220 18.10 9.07 2.21
CA GLU A 220 17.14 8.71 3.26
C GLU A 220 16.59 10.00 3.91
N GLY A 221 15.37 10.40 3.58
CA GLY A 221 14.81 11.66 4.09
C GLY A 221 13.96 12.47 3.09
N ASP A 222 14.03 12.14 1.80
CA ASP A 222 13.33 12.86 0.72
C ASP A 222 11.97 12.23 0.36
N GLN A 223 11.27 11.70 1.37
CA GLN A 223 9.98 11.01 1.24
C GLN A 223 9.19 11.18 2.55
N LEU A 224 7.96 10.70 2.64
CA LEU A 224 7.07 10.93 3.78
C LEU A 224 7.68 10.67 5.17
N ALA A 225 8.52 9.64 5.31
CA ALA A 225 9.15 9.32 6.60
C ALA A 225 10.17 10.39 6.99
N GLY A 226 10.88 10.92 6.00
CA GLY A 226 11.79 12.04 6.16
C GLY A 226 11.08 13.35 6.43
N ALA A 227 9.94 13.63 5.80
CA ALA A 227 9.12 14.80 6.13
C ALA A 227 8.69 14.79 7.61
N ILE A 228 8.24 13.63 8.12
CA ILE A 228 7.86 13.46 9.53
C ILE A 228 9.04 13.77 10.47
N VAL A 229 10.25 13.28 10.15
CA VAL A 229 11.45 13.52 10.95
C VAL A 229 11.91 14.98 10.86
N LYS A 230 12.01 15.52 9.64
CA LYS A 230 12.46 16.89 9.34
C LYS A 230 11.67 17.92 10.13
N TYR A 231 10.36 17.73 10.26
CA TYR A 231 9.47 18.67 10.95
C TYR A 231 9.20 18.30 12.41
N GLY A 232 10.04 17.43 12.99
CA GLY A 232 10.01 17.11 14.42
C GLY A 232 8.74 16.40 14.89
N LEU A 233 7.97 15.80 13.98
CA LEU A 233 6.68 15.15 14.28
C LEU A 233 6.82 13.71 14.75
N GLY A 234 7.98 13.08 14.54
CA GLY A 234 8.17 11.69 14.91
C GLY A 234 9.45 11.09 14.36
N THR A 235 9.38 9.80 13.99
CA THR A 235 10.55 9.00 13.65
C THR A 235 10.35 8.20 12.36
N GLN A 236 11.47 7.92 11.69
CA GLN A 236 11.51 6.86 10.70
C GLN A 236 11.75 5.53 11.42
N ILE A 237 10.89 4.55 11.17
CA ILE A 237 11.03 3.20 11.69
C ILE A 237 12.05 2.45 10.82
N LYS A 238 13.12 1.95 11.45
CA LYS A 238 14.26 1.31 10.75
C LYS A 238 14.23 -0.22 10.83
N LYS A 239 13.66 -0.79 11.89
CA LYS A 239 13.42 -2.23 12.03
C LYS A 239 11.98 -2.53 11.67
N LEU A 240 11.74 -3.50 10.78
CA LEU A 240 10.39 -3.80 10.31
C LEU A 240 9.47 -4.22 11.47
N GLU A 241 10.03 -4.94 12.45
CA GLU A 241 9.33 -5.43 13.63
C GLU A 241 8.78 -4.31 14.51
N ASP A 242 9.37 -3.11 14.44
CA ASP A 242 8.94 -1.96 15.22
C ASP A 242 7.74 -1.24 14.57
N ALA A 243 7.36 -1.59 13.34
CA ALA A 243 6.23 -0.99 12.64
C ALA A 243 4.88 -1.37 13.28
N LYS A 244 3.93 -0.43 13.26
CA LYS A 244 2.61 -0.55 13.87
C LYS A 244 1.54 -0.16 12.86
N ALA A 245 0.38 -0.79 12.94
CA ALA A 245 -0.79 -0.39 12.17
C ALA A 245 -1.03 1.12 12.29
N GLY A 246 -1.29 1.80 11.18
CA GLY A 246 -1.44 3.26 11.13
C GLY A 246 -0.14 4.03 10.84
N ASP A 247 1.02 3.36 10.77
CA ASP A 247 2.23 3.99 10.24
C ASP A 247 2.04 4.32 8.75
N PHE A 248 2.70 5.37 8.28
CA PHE A 248 2.73 5.70 6.86
C PHE A 248 3.90 4.99 6.21
N ILE A 249 3.69 4.42 5.03
CA ILE A 249 4.74 3.73 4.28
C ILE A 249 4.85 4.26 2.87
N ASP A 250 6.08 4.39 2.41
CA ASP A 250 6.42 4.62 1.01
C ASP A 250 7.30 3.46 0.55
N PHE A 251 6.90 2.81 -0.53
CA PHE A 251 7.61 1.64 -1.03
C PHE A 251 7.71 1.60 -2.54
N SER A 252 8.81 1.03 -3.01
CA SER A 252 9.07 0.88 -4.45
C SER A 252 8.99 -0.57 -4.92
N ARG A 253 8.49 -0.71 -6.13
CA ARG A 253 8.66 -1.88 -7.01
C ARG A 253 9.63 -1.47 -8.12
N ALA A 254 10.08 -2.43 -8.93
CA ALA A 254 11.04 -2.18 -10.01
C ALA A 254 10.68 -1.02 -10.96
N LYS A 255 9.39 -0.67 -11.11
CA LYS A 255 8.91 0.34 -12.06
C LYS A 255 7.92 1.35 -11.46
N SER A 256 7.65 1.32 -10.16
CA SER A 256 6.61 2.17 -9.55
C SER A 256 6.82 2.37 -8.05
N GLY A 257 6.63 3.58 -7.55
CA GLY A 257 6.49 3.87 -6.12
C GLY A 257 5.03 3.81 -5.65
N HIS A 258 4.81 3.69 -4.35
CA HIS A 258 3.48 3.71 -3.78
C HIS A 258 3.49 4.14 -2.31
N THR A 259 2.58 5.04 -1.97
CA THR A 259 2.36 5.48 -0.59
C THR A 259 1.11 4.83 -0.01
N ALA A 260 1.16 4.41 1.24
CA ALA A 260 0.04 3.75 1.91
C ALA A 260 0.05 3.93 3.42
N VAL A 261 -1.05 3.51 4.07
CA VAL A 261 -1.11 3.28 5.51
C VAL A 261 -0.83 1.81 5.77
N PHE A 262 0.18 1.50 6.57
CA PHE A 262 0.52 0.14 6.97
C PHE A 262 -0.54 -0.43 7.91
N ILE A 263 -0.90 -1.70 7.72
CA ILE A 263 -1.92 -2.38 8.52
C ILE A 263 -1.31 -3.54 9.31
N ASN A 264 -0.60 -4.44 8.64
CA ASN A 264 0.06 -5.55 9.33
C ASN A 264 1.14 -6.20 8.47
N TRP A 265 2.09 -6.88 9.10
CA TRP A 265 3.02 -7.78 8.43
C TRP A 265 2.34 -9.08 8.03
N ILE A 266 2.76 -9.62 6.89
CA ILE A 266 2.51 -11.01 6.52
C ILE A 266 3.76 -11.81 6.86
N LYS A 267 3.59 -12.89 7.63
CA LYS A 267 4.68 -13.75 8.08
C LYS A 267 4.48 -15.16 7.54
N ASP A 268 5.58 -15.85 7.27
CA ASP A 268 5.57 -17.29 6.99
C ASP A 268 5.48 -18.12 8.29
N ASP A 269 5.41 -19.44 8.17
CA ASP A 269 5.29 -20.38 9.29
C ASP A 269 6.52 -20.36 10.22
N ARG A 270 7.64 -19.77 9.79
CA ARG A 270 8.86 -19.60 10.58
C ARG A 270 8.91 -18.21 11.26
N GLY A 271 7.89 -17.39 11.05
CA GLY A 271 7.79 -16.04 11.58
C GLY A 271 8.54 -14.97 10.77
N ASN A 272 9.10 -15.31 9.61
CA ASN A 272 9.80 -14.33 8.77
C ASN A 272 8.81 -13.38 8.12
N ILE A 273 9.12 -12.08 8.08
CA ILE A 273 8.31 -11.09 7.38
C ILE A 273 8.51 -11.27 5.86
N VAL A 274 7.46 -11.73 5.18
CA VAL A 274 7.45 -11.99 3.74
C VAL A 274 6.65 -10.95 2.95
N GLY A 275 5.85 -10.13 3.62
CA GLY A 275 5.06 -9.09 2.95
C GLY A 275 4.30 -8.25 3.94
N PHE A 276 3.36 -7.45 3.46
CA PHE A 276 2.53 -6.61 4.32
C PHE A 276 1.17 -6.35 3.72
N LYS A 277 0.21 -6.13 4.61
CA LYS A 277 -1.11 -5.57 4.31
C LYS A 277 -1.06 -4.06 4.52
N TYR A 278 -1.67 -3.32 3.61
CA TYR A 278 -1.80 -1.87 3.69
C TYR A 278 -3.19 -1.41 3.23
N TRP A 279 -3.48 -0.14 3.48
CA TRP A 279 -4.64 0.58 2.97
C TRP A 279 -4.17 1.76 2.11
N SER A 280 -4.70 1.89 0.90
CA SER A 280 -4.39 3.02 -0.01
C SER A 280 -5.39 3.06 -1.18
N THR A 281 -5.12 3.90 -2.18
CA THR A 281 -5.81 3.95 -3.47
C THR A 281 -4.85 3.65 -4.62
N GLN A 282 -5.27 2.81 -5.56
CA GLN A 282 -4.49 2.48 -6.75
C GLN A 282 -5.37 2.06 -7.93
N GLU A 283 -4.80 2.12 -9.13
CA GLU A 283 -5.48 1.73 -10.36
C GLU A 283 -6.01 0.29 -10.31
N SER A 284 -5.18 -0.67 -9.87
CA SER A 284 -5.58 -2.09 -9.81
C SER A 284 -6.57 -2.43 -8.70
N THR A 285 -6.96 -1.48 -7.85
CA THR A 285 -8.06 -1.63 -6.90
C THR A 285 -9.28 -0.78 -7.28
N ASN A 286 -9.21 -0.05 -8.40
CA ASN A 286 -10.23 0.87 -8.87
C ASN A 286 -10.66 1.89 -7.78
N GLY A 287 -9.68 2.39 -7.01
CA GLY A 287 -9.93 3.29 -5.89
C GLY A 287 -9.35 2.79 -4.55
N ILE A 288 -9.95 3.25 -3.46
CA ILE A 288 -9.52 2.97 -2.08
C ILE A 288 -9.80 1.51 -1.70
N ALA A 289 -8.77 0.79 -1.26
CA ALA A 289 -8.91 -0.58 -0.77
C ALA A 289 -7.78 -0.99 0.20
N TYR A 290 -8.01 -2.10 0.90
CA TYR A 290 -6.93 -2.86 1.52
C TYR A 290 -6.28 -3.78 0.49
N LYS A 291 -4.95 -3.92 0.55
CA LYS A 291 -4.20 -4.81 -0.31
C LYS A 291 -3.03 -5.46 0.42
N VAL A 292 -2.59 -6.60 -0.11
CA VAL A 292 -1.40 -7.31 0.33
C VAL A 292 -0.36 -7.25 -0.80
N GLU A 293 0.88 -6.99 -0.44
CA GLU A 293 2.04 -7.11 -1.32
C GLU A 293 3.12 -7.95 -0.62
N TYR A 294 3.94 -8.63 -1.43
CA TYR A 294 5.05 -9.44 -0.95
C TYR A 294 6.39 -8.86 -1.42
N PHE A 295 7.43 -9.14 -0.66
CA PHE A 295 8.79 -8.75 -1.02
C PHE A 295 9.34 -9.59 -2.18
N SER A 296 10.17 -8.96 -3.01
CA SER A 296 10.78 -9.61 -4.17
C SER A 296 11.94 -10.55 -3.82
N ASP A 297 12.48 -10.44 -2.61
CA ASP A 297 13.59 -11.24 -2.09
C ASP A 297 13.15 -12.52 -1.36
N ASN A 298 11.85 -12.81 -1.33
CA ASN A 298 11.33 -14.00 -0.68
C ASN A 298 11.83 -15.28 -1.37
N ILE A 299 12.44 -16.16 -0.57
CA ILE A 299 12.92 -17.47 -1.02
C ILE A 299 11.74 -18.44 -1.25
N ASN A 300 10.67 -18.31 -0.46
CA ASN A 300 9.47 -19.13 -0.59
C ASN A 300 8.65 -18.68 -1.80
N GLU A 301 8.52 -19.58 -2.78
CA GLU A 301 7.78 -19.34 -4.02
C GLU A 301 6.31 -18.95 -3.81
N ASN A 302 5.69 -19.39 -2.70
CA ASN A 302 4.30 -19.06 -2.36
C ASN A 302 4.10 -17.58 -2.01
N PHE A 303 5.18 -16.86 -1.71
CA PHE A 303 5.15 -15.44 -1.34
C PHE A 303 5.92 -14.57 -2.34
N LYS A 304 5.97 -14.94 -3.62
CA LYS A 304 6.60 -14.10 -4.65
C LYS A 304 5.88 -12.75 -4.79
N GLY A 305 6.64 -11.66 -4.72
CA GLY A 305 6.14 -10.31 -4.96
C GLY A 305 7.13 -9.42 -5.69
N ALA A 306 6.82 -8.13 -5.76
CA ALA A 306 7.59 -7.15 -6.53
C ALA A 306 8.14 -5.99 -5.69
N VAL A 307 7.83 -5.96 -4.39
CA VAL A 307 8.29 -4.88 -3.51
C VAL A 307 9.75 -5.08 -3.15
N ASN A 308 10.56 -4.05 -3.37
CA ASN A 308 11.94 -4.03 -2.94
C ASN A 308 11.99 -3.69 -1.44
N ARG A 309 12.35 -4.67 -0.61
CA ARG A 309 12.43 -4.50 0.86
C ARG A 309 13.35 -3.34 1.27
N ASN A 310 14.44 -3.11 0.53
CA ASN A 310 15.41 -2.04 0.80
C ASN A 310 14.93 -0.65 0.36
N GLN A 311 13.76 -0.57 -0.27
CA GLN A 311 13.11 0.67 -0.65
C GLN A 311 11.72 0.74 -0.02
N LEU A 312 11.61 0.29 1.24
CA LEU A 312 10.45 0.47 2.11
C LEU A 312 10.83 1.46 3.21
N TYR A 313 10.15 2.61 3.23
CA TYR A 313 10.33 3.66 4.20
C TYR A 313 9.07 3.77 5.05
N ILE A 314 9.24 3.73 6.37
CA ILE A 314 8.13 3.72 7.32
C ILE A 314 8.27 4.95 8.23
N GLY A 315 7.25 5.80 8.23
CA GLY A 315 7.18 7.01 9.06
C GLY A 315 6.10 6.89 10.12
N ARG A 316 6.47 7.17 11.37
CA ARG A 316 5.53 7.24 12.50
C ARG A 316 5.49 8.65 13.06
N VAL A 317 4.30 9.20 13.16
CA VAL A 317 4.06 10.43 13.90
C VAL A 317 3.89 10.09 15.37
N GLY A 318 4.80 10.59 16.20
CA GLY A 318 4.85 10.29 17.63
C GLY A 318 3.80 11.06 18.43
N ALA A 319 3.83 10.86 19.75
CA ALA A 319 3.07 11.64 20.71
C ALA A 319 3.48 13.13 20.65
N ILE A 320 2.52 14.02 20.90
CA ILE A 320 2.74 15.48 20.86
C ILE A 320 3.82 15.88 21.87
N ILE A 321 3.81 15.27 23.05
CA ILE A 321 4.81 15.54 24.11
C ILE A 321 6.25 15.21 23.70
N ASN A 322 6.43 14.40 22.65
CA ASN A 322 7.74 13.97 22.15
C ASN A 322 8.17 14.75 20.90
N TYR A 323 7.42 15.79 20.51
CA TYR A 323 7.77 16.62 19.36
C TYR A 323 9.05 17.40 19.62
N LYS A 324 9.83 17.58 18.56
CA LYS A 324 11.09 18.33 18.58
C LYS A 324 10.92 19.64 17.82
N SER A 325 11.61 20.68 18.24
CA SER A 325 11.83 21.85 17.39
C SER A 325 12.59 21.45 16.12
N PHE A 326 12.36 22.15 15.02
CA PHE A 326 13.01 21.92 13.73
C PHE A 326 13.49 23.21 13.10
#